data_AF-A0A6P2DER6-F1
#
_entry.id   AF-A0A6P2DER6-F1
#
_cell.length_a   1.000
_cell.length_b   1.000
_cell.length_c   1.000
_cell.angle_alpha   90.00
_cell.angle_beta   90.00
_cell.angle_gamma   90.00
#
_symmetry.space_group_name_H-M   'P 1'
#
loop_
_entity.id
_entity.type
_entity.pdbx_description
1 polymer ?
#
loop_
_entity_poly.entity_id
_entity_poly.type
_entity_poly.pdbx_seq_one_letter_code
_entity_poly.pdbx_strand_id
1 'polypeptide(L)'
;MRRTVLTIVLATALGGVFAAPAATQPPATDEKPMSVVPKDNVKMDDDTKKAVDKALKYLADKQESDGSWGNTAITGFVLLAFMSNGHMPTQGDHARAVAKGIRNLCSVAREDGYLVGARGGNMYCHGMATLALTQAYGMTGDEDVKKVTKRAIDLINKTQNNEGGWRYDPAPTGADISVTIMQVMALRGAQDAGIHVPDRVMKDAIKYVNRCYDRRTGGYKYQPYSAGAGYARTAAGVCVLQLCGQYDADEIKQAVEYLEKVSDDRAHYWYGHYYACHAMNQIGGELWEKYYKRMRDKLLSPGYQKGNGEWYDSRLEAAYGASYQTAIAVLILSVPTHYLPIYQK
;
A
#
# COMPACT_ATOMS: atom_id res chain seq x y z
N MET A 1 64.20 -48.87 13.65
CA MET A 1 63.75 -50.26 13.88
C MET A 1 62.46 -50.23 14.70
N ARG A 2 61.37 -50.80 14.15
CA ARG A 2 60.31 -51.63 14.80
C ARG A 2 59.96 -51.31 16.27
N ARG A 3 58.72 -51.11 16.71
CA ARG A 3 57.40 -51.63 16.28
C ARG A 3 56.29 -50.79 16.95
N THR A 4 55.24 -50.52 16.19
CA THR A 4 53.93 -50.04 16.64
C THR A 4 53.16 -51.17 17.32
N VAL A 5 52.60 -50.94 18.51
CA VAL A 5 51.60 -51.83 19.15
C VAL A 5 50.28 -51.09 19.21
N LEU A 6 49.29 -51.68 18.56
CA LEU A 6 47.90 -51.26 18.49
C LEU A 6 47.16 -51.87 19.69
N THR A 7 46.61 -51.04 20.58
CA THR A 7 45.71 -51.49 21.66
C THR A 7 44.30 -51.03 21.34
N ILE A 8 43.43 -52.00 21.04
CA ILE A 8 41.99 -51.84 20.88
C ILE A 8 41.38 -51.78 22.29
N VAL A 9 40.70 -50.68 22.63
CA VAL A 9 39.84 -50.60 23.82
C VAL A 9 38.40 -50.42 23.35
N LEU A 10 37.59 -51.42 23.66
CA LEU A 10 36.15 -51.50 23.44
C LEU A 10 35.46 -50.63 24.51
N ALA A 11 34.82 -49.52 24.11
CA ALA A 11 34.04 -48.68 25.03
C ALA A 11 32.54 -48.92 24.82
N THR A 12 31.92 -49.50 25.84
CA THR A 12 30.48 -49.75 25.99
C THR A 12 29.69 -48.43 26.09
N ALA A 13 28.68 -48.28 25.23
CA ALA A 13 27.71 -47.20 25.27
C ALA A 13 26.66 -47.43 26.38
N LEU A 14 26.53 -46.47 27.29
CA LEU A 14 25.39 -46.33 28.20
C LEU A 14 24.71 -45.00 27.89
N GLY A 15 23.50 -45.08 27.34
CA GLY A 15 22.65 -43.94 27.00
C GLY A 15 22.05 -43.31 28.25
N GLY A 16 22.33 -42.01 28.45
CA GLY A 16 21.60 -41.13 29.36
C GLY A 16 20.64 -40.26 28.55
N VAL A 17 19.34 -40.45 28.74
CA VAL A 17 18.28 -39.61 28.18
C VAL A 17 18.18 -38.35 29.04
N PHE A 18 18.61 -37.21 28.53
CA PHE A 18 18.28 -35.91 29.11
C PHE A 18 16.91 -35.47 28.60
N ALA A 19 15.91 -35.48 29.49
CA ALA A 19 14.59 -34.92 29.22
C ALA A 19 14.65 -33.39 29.22
N ALA A 20 14.31 -32.76 28.10
CA ALA A 20 14.12 -31.32 28.00
C ALA A 20 12.85 -30.90 28.77
N PRO A 21 12.83 -29.71 29.41
CA PRO A 21 11.63 -29.23 30.08
C PRO A 21 10.54 -28.93 29.05
N ALA A 22 9.34 -29.47 29.32
CA ALA A 22 8.15 -29.27 28.50
C ALA A 22 7.82 -27.77 28.41
N ALA A 23 7.99 -27.19 27.22
CA ALA A 23 7.47 -25.87 26.91
C ALA A 23 5.94 -25.95 26.93
N THR A 24 5.32 -25.30 27.91
CA THR A 24 3.86 -25.08 27.94
C THR A 24 3.47 -24.28 26.71
N GLN A 25 2.77 -24.93 25.77
CA GLN A 25 2.13 -24.25 24.66
C GLN A 25 1.17 -23.17 25.22
N PRO A 26 1.23 -21.91 24.73
CA PRO A 26 0.20 -20.94 25.05
C PRO A 26 -1.16 -21.47 24.58
N PRO A 27 -2.26 -21.17 25.29
CA PRO A 27 -3.58 -21.64 24.93
C PRO A 27 -3.92 -21.21 23.50
N ALA A 28 -4.39 -22.15 22.70
CA ALA A 28 -4.90 -21.90 21.36
C ALA A 28 -5.98 -20.82 21.45
N THR A 29 -5.71 -19.67 20.85
CA THR A 29 -6.74 -18.69 20.56
C THR A 29 -7.70 -19.33 19.57
N ASP A 30 -8.99 -19.37 19.89
CA ASP A 30 -10.06 -19.72 18.96
C ASP A 30 -10.03 -18.73 17.77
N GLU A 31 -9.16 -19.01 16.79
CA GLU A 31 -9.24 -18.37 15.49
C GLU A 31 -10.51 -18.88 14.83
N LYS A 32 -11.51 -18.00 14.70
CA LYS A 32 -12.63 -18.23 13.78
C LYS A 32 -12.04 -18.71 12.44
N PRO A 33 -12.58 -19.77 11.84
CA PRO A 33 -12.09 -20.23 10.55
C PRO A 33 -12.14 -19.06 9.56
N MET A 34 -10.99 -18.74 8.97
CA MET A 34 -10.88 -17.73 7.92
C MET A 34 -12.00 -17.94 6.92
N SER A 35 -12.78 -16.89 6.65
CA SER A 35 -13.73 -16.86 5.55
C SER A 35 -13.05 -17.42 4.30
N VAL A 36 -13.67 -18.40 3.63
CA VAL A 36 -13.13 -19.01 2.40
C VAL A 36 -12.71 -17.89 1.44
N VAL A 37 -11.40 -17.71 1.25
CA VAL A 37 -10.88 -16.72 0.31
C VAL A 37 -11.40 -17.11 -1.08
N PRO A 38 -12.23 -16.28 -1.74
CA PRO A 38 -12.73 -16.61 -3.05
C PRO A 38 -11.58 -16.84 -4.02
N LYS A 39 -11.68 -17.88 -4.86
CA LYS A 39 -10.67 -18.20 -5.87
C LYS A 39 -10.44 -16.97 -6.78
N ASP A 40 -9.21 -16.45 -6.80
CA ASP A 40 -8.85 -15.30 -7.64
C ASP A 40 -8.61 -15.77 -9.08
N ASN A 41 -9.57 -15.54 -9.96
CA ASN A 41 -9.46 -15.87 -11.39
C ASN A 41 -8.93 -14.69 -12.22
N VAL A 42 -8.75 -13.51 -11.62
CA VAL A 42 -8.32 -12.33 -12.34
C VAL A 42 -6.82 -12.43 -12.61
N LYS A 43 -6.44 -12.22 -13.86
CA LYS A 43 -5.04 -12.20 -14.29
C LYS A 43 -4.78 -11.01 -15.19
N MET A 44 -3.55 -10.54 -15.14
CA MET A 44 -3.05 -9.56 -16.10
C MET A 44 -2.77 -10.26 -17.44
N ASP A 45 -3.60 -9.99 -18.44
CA ASP A 45 -3.44 -10.53 -19.80
C ASP A 45 -2.32 -9.80 -20.57
N ASP A 46 -1.93 -10.35 -21.72
CA ASP A 46 -0.76 -9.86 -22.47
C ASP A 46 -0.97 -8.47 -23.06
N ASP A 47 -2.20 -8.09 -23.41
CA ASP A 47 -2.49 -6.73 -23.88
C ASP A 47 -2.43 -5.73 -22.73
N THR A 48 -2.86 -6.13 -21.53
CA THR A 48 -2.68 -5.35 -20.31
C THR A 48 -1.20 -5.17 -19.99
N LYS A 49 -0.37 -6.23 -20.08
CA LYS A 49 1.09 -6.15 -19.90
C LYS A 49 1.73 -5.17 -20.86
N LYS A 50 1.43 -5.26 -22.16
CA LYS A 50 1.95 -4.32 -23.18
C LYS A 50 1.57 -2.87 -22.87
N ALA A 51 0.32 -2.63 -22.45
CA ALA A 51 -0.13 -1.30 -22.09
C ALA A 51 0.62 -0.76 -20.86
N VAL A 52 0.81 -1.60 -19.84
CA VAL A 52 1.59 -1.24 -18.64
C VAL A 52 3.06 -1.00 -18.97
N ASP A 53 3.72 -1.87 -19.74
CA ASP A 53 5.12 -1.68 -20.16
C ASP A 53 5.33 -0.34 -20.88
N LYS A 54 4.38 0.04 -21.73
CA LYS A 54 4.39 1.32 -22.43
C LYS A 54 4.29 2.50 -21.46
N ALA A 55 3.43 2.39 -20.46
CA ALA A 55 3.26 3.40 -19.43
C ALA A 55 4.47 3.51 -18.49
N LEU A 56 5.11 2.39 -18.14
CA LEU A 56 6.34 2.38 -17.33
C LEU A 56 7.51 3.03 -18.08
N LYS A 57 7.62 2.82 -19.39
CA LYS A 57 8.56 3.56 -20.25
C LYS A 57 8.27 5.06 -20.25
N TYR A 58 7.00 5.46 -20.43
CA TYR A 58 6.61 6.86 -20.31
C TYR A 58 7.02 7.46 -18.96
N LEU A 59 6.73 6.77 -17.85
CA LEU A 59 7.09 7.25 -16.51
C LEU A 59 8.61 7.37 -16.38
N ALA A 60 9.39 6.41 -16.86
CA ALA A 60 10.85 6.50 -16.85
C ALA A 60 11.37 7.73 -17.62
N ASP A 61 10.79 8.02 -18.79
CA ASP A 61 11.13 9.19 -19.61
C ASP A 61 10.72 10.53 -18.98
N LYS A 62 9.76 10.51 -18.05
CA LYS A 62 9.31 11.70 -17.30
C LYS A 62 10.03 11.89 -15.96
N GLN A 63 10.99 11.04 -15.62
CA GLN A 63 11.77 11.23 -14.40
C GLN A 63 12.63 12.50 -14.50
N GLU A 64 12.55 13.31 -13.46
CA GLU A 64 13.31 14.55 -13.35
C GLU A 64 14.79 14.26 -13.04
N SER A 65 15.66 15.25 -13.26
CA SER A 65 17.10 15.09 -13.01
C SER A 65 17.44 14.73 -11.55
N ASP A 66 16.62 15.18 -10.60
CA ASP A 66 16.74 14.88 -9.17
C ASP A 66 16.16 13.50 -8.77
N GLY A 67 15.60 12.76 -9.73
CA GLY A 67 14.98 11.44 -9.53
C GLY A 67 13.49 11.47 -9.20
N SER A 68 12.87 12.63 -9.02
CA SER A 68 11.45 12.75 -8.69
C SER A 68 10.53 12.71 -9.93
N TRP A 69 9.22 12.61 -9.69
CA TRP A 69 8.16 12.80 -10.71
C TRP A 69 7.19 13.93 -10.36
N GLY A 70 7.64 14.87 -9.51
CA GLY A 70 6.78 15.88 -8.89
C GLY A 70 6.97 15.91 -7.38
N ASN A 71 5.91 16.19 -6.63
CA ASN A 71 5.98 16.13 -5.18
C ASN A 71 6.19 14.67 -4.68
N THR A 72 6.38 14.52 -3.38
CA THR A 72 6.71 13.23 -2.77
C THR A 72 5.56 12.22 -2.87
N ALA A 73 4.30 12.65 -2.94
CA ALA A 73 3.17 11.76 -3.22
C ALA A 73 3.23 11.17 -4.64
N ILE A 74 3.40 12.01 -5.67
CA ILE A 74 3.46 11.54 -7.06
C ILE A 74 4.66 10.61 -7.25
N THR A 75 5.81 10.98 -6.68
CA THR A 75 7.00 10.11 -6.67
C THR A 75 6.70 8.78 -5.99
N GLY A 76 5.98 8.78 -4.87
CA GLY A 76 5.53 7.56 -4.18
C GLY A 76 4.65 6.67 -5.06
N PHE A 77 3.61 7.24 -5.70
CA PHE A 77 2.74 6.49 -6.61
C PHE A 77 3.50 5.88 -7.80
N VAL A 78 4.41 6.64 -8.41
CA VAL A 78 5.21 6.16 -9.53
C VAL A 78 6.14 5.02 -9.10
N LEU A 79 6.78 5.13 -7.93
CA LEU A 79 7.59 4.05 -7.37
C LEU A 79 6.76 2.79 -7.12
N LEU A 80 5.57 2.93 -6.53
CA LEU A 80 4.67 1.80 -6.33
C LEU A 80 4.26 1.16 -7.67
N ALA A 81 4.01 1.94 -8.72
CA ALA A 81 3.67 1.44 -10.06
C ALA A 81 4.81 0.63 -10.69
N PHE A 82 6.06 1.05 -10.52
CA PHE A 82 7.22 0.27 -10.96
C PHE A 82 7.37 -1.03 -10.15
N MET A 83 7.31 -0.93 -8.82
CA MET A 83 7.49 -2.08 -7.93
C MET A 83 6.35 -3.11 -8.06
N SER A 84 5.12 -2.66 -8.37
CA SER A 84 3.98 -3.54 -8.67
C SER A 84 4.14 -4.32 -9.98
N ASN A 85 5.20 -4.08 -10.74
CA ASN A 85 5.54 -4.81 -11.97
C ASN A 85 6.95 -5.44 -11.90
N GLY A 86 7.48 -5.63 -10.69
CA GLY A 86 8.75 -6.32 -10.47
C GLY A 86 10.01 -5.49 -10.77
N HIS A 87 9.88 -4.16 -10.94
CA HIS A 87 11.04 -3.29 -11.07
C HIS A 87 11.48 -2.78 -9.69
N MET A 88 12.71 -3.13 -9.31
CA MET A 88 13.33 -2.82 -8.02
C MET A 88 14.62 -2.02 -8.23
N PRO A 89 15.19 -1.35 -7.21
CA PRO A 89 16.43 -0.58 -7.36
C PRO A 89 17.60 -1.31 -8.02
N THR A 90 17.63 -2.63 -7.91
CA THR A 90 18.70 -3.50 -8.41
C THR A 90 18.23 -4.53 -9.45
N GLN A 91 16.94 -4.52 -9.84
CA GLN A 91 16.36 -5.55 -10.72
C GLN A 91 15.30 -4.98 -11.67
N GLY A 92 15.27 -5.53 -12.89
CA GLY A 92 14.31 -5.16 -13.93
C GLY A 92 14.75 -3.94 -14.76
N ASP A 93 14.10 -3.75 -15.90
CA ASP A 93 14.53 -2.78 -16.92
C ASP A 93 14.55 -1.33 -16.43
N HIS A 94 13.70 -1.00 -15.45
CA HIS A 94 13.58 0.33 -14.87
C HIS A 94 14.35 0.50 -13.54
N ALA A 95 15.27 -0.41 -13.20
CA ALA A 95 15.97 -0.41 -11.92
C ALA A 95 16.63 0.93 -11.57
N ARG A 96 17.29 1.56 -12.54
CA ARG A 96 17.94 2.88 -12.34
C ARG A 96 16.94 3.98 -11.99
N ALA A 97 15.77 3.99 -12.63
CA ALA A 97 14.74 4.98 -12.35
C ALA A 97 14.18 4.78 -10.94
N VAL A 98 13.89 3.53 -10.57
CA VAL A 98 13.40 3.15 -9.23
C VAL A 98 14.42 3.52 -8.15
N ALA A 99 15.70 3.19 -8.34
CA ALA A 99 16.77 3.53 -7.40
C ALA A 99 16.88 5.05 -7.17
N LYS A 100 16.85 5.84 -8.25
CA LYS A 100 16.88 7.31 -8.17
C LYS A 100 15.68 7.88 -7.43
N GLY A 101 14.47 7.39 -7.69
CA GLY A 101 13.26 7.84 -7.01
C GLY A 101 13.27 7.55 -5.52
N ILE A 102 13.71 6.35 -5.12
CA ILE A 102 13.86 6.00 -3.70
C ILE A 102 14.92 6.88 -3.03
N ARG A 103 16.06 7.11 -3.68
CA ARG A 103 17.09 8.03 -3.15
C ARG A 103 16.58 9.47 -3.05
N ASN A 104 15.75 9.93 -3.99
CA ASN A 104 15.11 11.25 -3.93
C ASN A 104 14.20 11.36 -2.69
N LEU A 105 13.31 10.39 -2.46
CA LEU A 105 12.46 10.39 -1.27
C LEU A 105 13.29 10.37 0.03
N CYS A 106 14.41 9.64 0.05
CA CYS A 106 15.32 9.63 1.18
C CYS A 106 16.03 10.98 1.39
N SER A 107 16.44 11.65 0.31
CA SER A 107 17.20 12.90 0.39
C SER A 107 16.36 14.11 0.78
N VAL A 108 15.06 14.10 0.51
CA VAL A 108 14.13 15.17 0.92
C VAL A 108 13.61 15.01 2.34
N ALA A 109 13.95 13.92 3.02
CA ALA A 109 13.54 13.68 4.40
C ALA A 109 14.16 14.72 5.33
N ARG A 110 13.30 15.47 6.02
CA ARG A 110 13.72 16.37 7.09
C ARG A 110 14.24 15.59 8.31
N GLU A 111 14.92 16.31 9.20
CA GLU A 111 15.43 15.77 10.45
C GLU A 111 14.31 15.18 11.33
N ASP A 112 13.15 15.83 11.36
CA ASP A 112 11.95 15.38 12.06
C ASP A 112 11.21 14.21 11.38
N GLY A 113 11.74 13.69 10.26
CA GLY A 113 11.14 12.59 9.50
C GLY A 113 10.10 13.03 8.46
N TYR A 114 9.80 14.32 8.35
CA TYR A 114 8.79 14.78 7.42
C TYR A 114 9.27 14.69 5.96
N LEU A 115 8.48 14.03 5.13
CA LEU A 115 8.81 13.73 3.72
C LEU A 115 8.12 14.72 2.78
N VAL A 116 8.53 15.99 2.86
CA VAL A 116 8.05 17.05 1.98
C VAL A 116 9.27 17.75 1.37
N GLY A 117 9.43 17.60 0.07
CA GLY A 117 10.53 18.21 -0.68
C GLY A 117 10.25 19.67 -1.07
N ALA A 118 11.17 20.26 -1.83
CA ALA A 118 11.09 21.66 -2.27
C ALA A 118 9.85 21.99 -3.12
N ARG A 119 9.23 20.98 -3.75
CA ARG A 119 7.99 21.12 -4.52
C ARG A 119 6.73 21.22 -3.64
N GLY A 120 6.90 21.35 -2.33
CA GLY A 120 5.82 21.46 -1.36
C GLY A 120 5.09 20.14 -1.15
N GLY A 121 4.07 20.19 -0.30
CA GLY A 121 3.32 19.03 0.11
C GLY A 121 2.80 19.19 1.53
N ASN A 122 2.10 18.16 1.97
CA ASN A 122 1.52 18.09 3.31
C ASN A 122 1.53 16.63 3.79
N MET A 123 0.80 16.29 4.86
CA MET A 123 0.72 14.92 5.36
C MET A 123 0.22 13.89 4.35
N TYR A 124 -0.51 14.27 3.29
CA TYR A 124 -0.78 13.35 2.16
C TYR A 124 0.49 12.92 1.44
N CYS A 125 1.33 13.90 1.11
CA CYS A 125 2.59 13.69 0.41
C CYS A 125 3.52 12.85 1.27
N HIS A 126 3.55 13.14 2.57
CA HIS A 126 4.28 12.35 3.55
C HIS A 126 3.78 10.90 3.61
N GLY A 127 2.49 10.66 3.83
CA GLY A 127 1.94 9.31 3.96
C GLY A 127 2.22 8.43 2.74
N MET A 128 1.97 8.95 1.53
CA MET A 128 2.22 8.20 0.29
C MET A 128 3.71 7.94 0.04
N ALA A 129 4.59 8.91 0.33
CA ALA A 129 6.03 8.71 0.25
C ALA A 129 6.53 7.67 1.28
N THR A 130 6.02 7.74 2.52
CA THR A 130 6.34 6.77 3.57
C THR A 130 5.91 5.37 3.14
N LEU A 131 4.70 5.20 2.59
CA LEU A 131 4.24 3.92 2.04
C LEU A 131 5.19 3.39 0.96
N ALA A 132 5.60 4.22 0.01
CA ALA A 132 6.55 3.79 -1.03
C ALA A 132 7.90 3.35 -0.42
N LEU A 133 8.40 4.05 0.60
CA LEU A 133 9.62 3.66 1.31
C LEU A 133 9.44 2.39 2.16
N THR A 134 8.25 2.13 2.71
CA THR A 134 8.00 0.87 3.44
C THR A 134 8.05 -0.32 2.49
N GLN A 135 7.46 -0.19 1.29
CA GLN A 135 7.51 -1.24 0.28
C GLN A 135 8.93 -1.44 -0.24
N ALA A 136 9.64 -0.35 -0.55
CA ALA A 136 11.03 -0.42 -0.99
C ALA A 136 11.93 -1.11 0.04
N TYR A 137 11.80 -0.76 1.33
CA TYR A 137 12.54 -1.42 2.40
C TYR A 137 12.13 -2.89 2.56
N GLY A 138 10.82 -3.19 2.63
CA GLY A 138 10.33 -4.56 2.80
C GLY A 138 10.80 -5.52 1.70
N MET A 139 10.99 -5.01 0.47
CA MET A 139 11.44 -5.81 -0.66
C MET A 139 12.98 -5.87 -0.81
N THR A 140 13.74 -4.93 -0.25
CA THR A 140 15.20 -4.83 -0.48
C THR A 140 16.06 -5.04 0.76
N GLY A 141 15.53 -4.79 1.96
CA GLY A 141 16.30 -4.78 3.21
C GLY A 141 17.28 -3.62 3.32
N ASP A 142 17.18 -2.57 2.51
CA ASP A 142 18.11 -1.43 2.53
C ASP A 142 18.01 -0.66 3.86
N GLU A 143 19.09 -0.71 4.64
CA GLU A 143 19.16 -0.10 5.98
C GLU A 143 19.13 1.43 5.97
N ASP A 144 19.57 2.09 4.89
CA ASP A 144 19.46 3.55 4.80
C ASP A 144 18.02 3.97 4.50
N VAL A 145 17.31 3.21 3.67
CA VAL A 145 15.87 3.39 3.48
C VAL A 145 15.15 3.17 4.80
N LYS A 146 15.45 2.08 5.52
CA LYS A 146 14.84 1.78 6.83
C LYS A 146 15.00 2.92 7.83
N LYS A 147 16.19 3.53 7.94
CA LYS A 147 16.43 4.66 8.85
C LYS A 147 15.51 5.84 8.53
N VAL A 148 15.33 6.17 7.25
CA VAL A 148 14.43 7.24 6.82
C VAL A 148 12.98 6.85 7.09
N THR A 149 12.57 5.65 6.68
CA THR A 149 11.21 5.12 6.89
C THR A 149 10.83 5.13 8.36
N LYS A 150 11.72 4.71 9.26
CA LYS A 150 11.45 4.71 10.70
C LYS A 150 11.17 6.13 11.22
N ARG A 151 11.99 7.12 10.85
CA ARG A 151 11.73 8.52 11.27
C ARG A 151 10.41 9.04 10.72
N ALA A 152 10.08 8.67 9.49
CA ALA A 152 8.80 9.04 8.87
C ALA A 152 7.61 8.43 9.64
N ILE A 153 7.69 7.14 9.99
CA ILE A 153 6.68 6.47 10.82
C ILE A 153 6.60 7.08 12.22
N ASP A 154 7.73 7.44 12.83
CA ASP A 154 7.77 8.11 14.13
C ASP A 154 7.03 9.47 14.08
N LEU A 155 7.15 10.22 12.96
CA LEU A 155 6.37 11.45 12.75
C LEU A 155 4.87 11.17 12.65
N ILE A 156 4.45 10.15 11.89
CA ILE A 156 3.03 9.76 11.79
C ILE A 156 2.48 9.46 13.18
N ASN A 157 3.18 8.64 13.96
CA ASN A 157 2.77 8.30 15.33
C ASN A 157 2.67 9.54 16.23
N LYS A 158 3.63 10.46 16.15
CA LYS A 158 3.68 11.68 16.97
C LYS A 158 2.56 12.68 16.64
N THR A 159 2.06 12.67 15.41
CA THR A 159 1.15 13.70 14.89
C THR A 159 -0.32 13.27 14.86
N GLN A 160 -0.64 12.05 15.30
CA GLN A 160 -2.02 11.61 15.46
C GLN A 160 -2.74 12.47 16.51
N ASN A 161 -3.92 12.98 16.17
CA ASN A 161 -4.70 13.79 17.08
C ASN A 161 -5.49 12.94 18.09
N ASN A 162 -6.16 13.59 19.05
CA ASN A 162 -6.98 12.93 20.07
C ASN A 162 -8.23 12.22 19.51
N GLU A 163 -8.65 12.54 18.29
CA GLU A 163 -9.72 11.81 17.59
C GLU A 163 -9.22 10.48 17.00
N GLY A 164 -7.90 10.29 16.90
CA GLY A 164 -7.28 9.12 16.27
C GLY A 164 -6.96 9.31 14.79
N GLY A 165 -7.16 10.50 14.22
CA GLY A 165 -6.90 10.78 12.81
C GLY A 165 -5.77 11.79 12.59
N TRP A 166 -5.58 12.15 11.32
CA TRP A 166 -4.57 13.12 10.88
C TRP A 166 -5.18 14.17 9.94
N ARG A 167 -4.56 15.35 9.93
CA ARG A 167 -4.85 16.45 9.01
C ARG A 167 -3.61 16.79 8.19
N TYR A 168 -3.73 17.80 7.34
CA TYR A 168 -2.68 18.23 6.41
C TYR A 168 -1.37 18.64 7.09
N ASP A 169 -1.41 19.26 8.27
CA ASP A 169 -0.20 19.68 8.98
C ASP A 169 0.46 18.51 9.69
N PRO A 170 1.81 18.49 9.82
CA PRO A 170 2.54 17.50 10.61
C PRO A 170 2.42 17.81 12.11
N ALA A 171 1.19 17.98 12.59
CA ALA A 171 0.83 18.33 13.95
C ALA A 171 -0.58 17.80 14.25
N PRO A 172 -0.91 17.53 15.54
CA PRO A 172 -2.20 16.97 15.94
C PRO A 172 -3.33 18.02 15.92
N THR A 173 -3.57 18.68 14.78
CA THR A 173 -4.47 19.84 14.65
C THR A 173 -5.90 19.50 14.20
N GLY A 174 -6.15 18.27 13.76
CA GLY A 174 -7.47 17.83 13.31
C GLY A 174 -7.40 16.49 12.59
N ALA A 175 -8.51 16.11 11.96
CA ALA A 175 -8.57 14.90 11.17
C ALA A 175 -9.56 14.98 9.99
N ASP A 176 -9.24 14.27 8.90
CA ASP A 176 -10.22 13.73 7.94
C ASP A 176 -9.90 12.30 7.57
N ILE A 177 -10.88 11.64 6.97
CA ILE A 177 -10.76 10.26 6.53
C ILE A 177 -9.62 10.05 5.52
N SER A 178 -9.39 11.01 4.63
CA SER A 178 -8.52 10.79 3.48
C SER A 178 -7.03 10.87 3.85
N VAL A 179 -6.61 11.87 4.64
CA VAL A 179 -5.24 11.92 5.21
C VAL A 179 -5.03 10.74 6.16
N THR A 180 -6.04 10.43 6.99
CA THR A 180 -5.97 9.34 7.96
C THR A 180 -5.70 8.01 7.26
N ILE A 181 -6.41 7.71 6.18
CA ILE A 181 -6.21 6.48 5.42
C ILE A 181 -4.81 6.42 4.80
N MET A 182 -4.29 7.51 4.24
CA MET A 182 -2.91 7.55 3.74
C MET A 182 -1.88 7.19 4.83
N GLN A 183 -2.07 7.70 6.05
CA GLN A 183 -1.19 7.36 7.17
C GLN A 183 -1.35 5.89 7.58
N VAL A 184 -2.58 5.37 7.62
CA VAL A 184 -2.84 3.96 7.95
C VAL A 184 -2.20 3.02 6.94
N MET A 185 -2.24 3.33 5.64
CA MET A 185 -1.54 2.54 4.62
C MET A 185 -0.02 2.48 4.89
N ALA A 186 0.60 3.62 5.22
CA ALA A 186 2.02 3.68 5.55
C ALA A 186 2.35 2.91 6.83
N LEU A 187 1.52 3.04 7.87
CA LEU A 187 1.67 2.29 9.13
C LEU A 187 1.51 0.78 8.92
N ARG A 188 0.54 0.35 8.11
CA ARG A 188 0.36 -1.07 7.77
C ARG A 188 1.57 -1.60 7.01
N GLY A 189 2.05 -0.85 6.00
CA GLY A 189 3.26 -1.19 5.25
C GLY A 189 4.51 -1.24 6.14
N ALA A 190 4.58 -0.42 7.19
CA ALA A 190 5.65 -0.49 8.19
C ALA A 190 5.57 -1.77 9.02
N GLN A 191 4.38 -2.17 9.47
CA GLN A 191 4.18 -3.44 10.18
C GLN A 191 4.59 -4.64 9.33
N ASP A 192 4.22 -4.67 8.05
CA ASP A 192 4.60 -5.73 7.11
C ASP A 192 6.13 -5.82 6.92
N ALA A 193 6.82 -4.67 6.97
CA ALA A 193 8.27 -4.60 6.89
C ALA A 193 8.99 -4.81 8.24
N GLY A 194 8.27 -5.17 9.31
CA GLY A 194 8.84 -5.39 10.64
C GLY A 194 9.27 -4.10 11.37
N ILE A 195 8.77 -2.94 10.96
CA ILE A 195 8.93 -1.67 11.68
C ILE A 195 7.81 -1.55 12.70
N HIS A 196 8.17 -1.30 13.97
CA HIS A 196 7.20 -1.21 15.05
C HIS A 196 6.21 -0.06 14.84
N VAL A 197 4.92 -0.38 14.98
CA VAL A 197 3.80 0.57 15.04
C VAL A 197 3.01 0.29 16.32
N PRO A 198 2.76 1.28 17.19
CA PRO A 198 1.97 1.06 18.40
C PRO A 198 0.52 0.66 18.09
N ASP A 199 0.03 -0.42 18.69
CA ASP A 199 -1.35 -0.91 18.52
C ASP A 199 -2.41 0.17 18.74
N ARG A 200 -2.18 1.05 19.73
CA ARG A 200 -3.09 2.15 20.05
C ARG A 200 -3.31 3.06 18.85
N VAL A 201 -2.23 3.41 18.13
CA VAL A 201 -2.30 4.32 16.98
C VAL A 201 -3.19 3.73 15.90
N MET A 202 -2.98 2.45 15.56
CA MET A 202 -3.81 1.76 14.57
C MET A 202 -5.26 1.63 15.03
N LYS A 203 -5.50 1.20 16.27
CA LYS A 203 -6.86 1.06 16.83
C LYS A 203 -7.63 2.38 16.83
N ASP A 204 -6.99 3.48 17.21
CA ASP A 204 -7.64 4.79 17.25
C ASP A 204 -7.90 5.34 15.83
N ALA A 205 -7.02 5.04 14.86
CA ALA A 205 -7.25 5.35 13.45
C ALA A 205 -8.46 4.61 12.87
N ILE A 206 -8.60 3.31 13.14
CA ILE A 206 -9.77 2.54 12.68
C ILE A 206 -11.05 3.06 13.32
N LYS A 207 -11.03 3.43 14.61
CA LYS A 207 -12.18 4.10 15.25
C LYS A 207 -12.53 5.40 14.54
N TYR A 208 -11.54 6.22 14.16
CA TYR A 208 -11.79 7.46 13.43
C TYR A 208 -12.45 7.20 12.07
N VAL A 209 -11.92 6.24 11.29
CA VAL A 209 -12.49 5.83 10.00
C VAL A 209 -13.94 5.38 10.17
N ASN A 210 -14.24 4.52 11.15
CA ASN A 210 -15.61 4.05 11.41
C ASN A 210 -16.56 5.17 11.85
N ARG A 211 -16.07 6.21 12.54
CA ARG A 211 -16.91 7.40 12.83
C ARG A 211 -17.26 8.21 11.58
N CYS A 212 -16.50 8.06 10.50
CA CYS A 212 -16.83 8.70 9.22
C CYS A 212 -17.89 7.93 8.42
N TYR A 213 -18.23 6.70 8.82
CA TYR A 213 -19.28 5.90 8.19
C TYR A 213 -20.65 6.57 8.30
N ASP A 214 -21.39 6.63 7.19
CA ASP A 214 -22.76 7.15 7.12
C ASP A 214 -23.76 6.01 7.00
N ARG A 215 -24.33 5.62 8.16
CA ARG A 215 -25.34 4.55 8.25
C ARG A 215 -26.56 4.76 7.35
N ARG A 216 -26.86 6.01 6.96
CA ARG A 216 -28.01 6.29 6.07
C ARG A 216 -27.72 5.93 4.62
N THR A 217 -26.49 6.13 4.16
CA THR A 217 -26.12 5.94 2.76
C THR A 217 -25.31 4.67 2.52
N GLY A 218 -24.68 4.12 3.56
CA GLY A 218 -23.73 3.02 3.45
C GLY A 218 -22.32 3.46 3.05
N GLY A 219 -22.10 4.75 2.77
CA GLY A 219 -20.78 5.27 2.36
C GLY A 219 -20.03 5.99 3.48
N TYR A 220 -18.85 6.54 3.16
CA TYR A 220 -18.03 7.28 4.11
C TYR A 220 -17.97 8.78 3.80
N LYS A 221 -18.14 9.57 4.87
CA LYS A 221 -18.10 11.04 4.87
C LYS A 221 -16.66 11.52 5.03
N TYR A 222 -16.43 12.83 4.87
CA TYR A 222 -15.08 13.40 4.88
C TYR A 222 -14.57 13.51 6.31
N GLN A 223 -15.46 13.93 7.21
CA GLN A 223 -15.30 13.95 8.65
C GLN A 223 -16.57 13.37 9.30
N PRO A 224 -16.51 12.91 10.57
CA PRO A 224 -17.64 12.28 11.25
C PRO A 224 -18.95 13.09 11.23
N TYR A 225 -18.86 14.42 11.23
CA TYR A 225 -20.02 15.32 11.27
C TYR A 225 -20.26 16.08 9.95
N SER A 226 -19.45 15.83 8.92
CA SER A 226 -19.64 16.44 7.59
C SER A 226 -20.83 15.81 6.86
N ALA A 227 -21.38 16.50 5.86
CA ALA A 227 -22.44 15.96 5.01
C ALA A 227 -21.89 15.14 3.84
N GLY A 228 -22.68 14.15 3.40
CA GLY A 228 -22.48 13.44 2.13
C GLY A 228 -21.33 12.44 2.12
N ALA A 229 -21.67 11.18 1.93
CA ALA A 229 -20.69 10.17 1.54
C ALA A 229 -20.15 10.44 0.13
N GLY A 230 -18.99 9.86 -0.21
CA GLY A 230 -18.45 9.95 -1.57
C GLY A 230 -17.62 8.73 -1.95
N TYR A 231 -17.59 8.42 -3.25
CA TYR A 231 -16.97 7.21 -3.79
C TYR A 231 -15.55 6.98 -3.27
N ALA A 232 -14.66 7.97 -3.42
CA ALA A 232 -13.26 7.81 -3.05
C ALA A 232 -13.06 7.57 -1.55
N ARG A 233 -13.84 8.26 -0.71
CA ARG A 233 -13.81 8.09 0.76
C ARG A 233 -14.33 6.72 1.17
N THR A 234 -15.41 6.26 0.53
CA THR A 234 -15.97 4.92 0.75
C THR A 234 -14.98 3.83 0.33
N ALA A 235 -14.39 3.95 -0.85
CA ALA A 235 -13.40 2.99 -1.37
C ALA A 235 -12.18 2.89 -0.44
N ALA A 236 -11.66 4.03 0.00
CA ALA A 236 -10.56 4.12 0.93
C ALA A 236 -10.91 3.48 2.29
N GLY A 237 -12.11 3.75 2.82
CA GLY A 237 -12.57 3.16 4.08
C GLY A 237 -12.64 1.63 4.02
N VAL A 238 -13.23 1.07 2.96
CA VAL A 238 -13.27 -0.39 2.75
C VAL A 238 -11.87 -0.97 2.64
N CYS A 239 -10.99 -0.33 1.86
CA CYS A 239 -9.60 -0.77 1.68
C CYS A 239 -8.87 -0.88 3.02
N VAL A 240 -8.95 0.15 3.87
CA VAL A 240 -8.29 0.14 5.19
C VAL A 240 -8.88 -0.88 6.15
N LEU A 241 -10.20 -1.04 6.18
CA LEU A 241 -10.82 -2.07 7.03
C LEU A 241 -10.35 -3.46 6.65
N GLN A 242 -10.31 -3.77 5.35
CA GLN A 242 -9.78 -5.03 4.84
C GLN A 242 -8.31 -5.22 5.21
N LEU A 243 -7.45 -4.23 4.93
CA LEU A 243 -6.00 -4.32 5.23
C LEU A 243 -5.68 -4.43 6.72
N CYS A 244 -6.57 -3.97 7.60
CA CYS A 244 -6.41 -4.03 9.05
C CYS A 244 -7.16 -5.22 9.68
N GLY A 245 -7.54 -6.23 8.88
CA GLY A 245 -8.13 -7.47 9.35
C GLY A 245 -9.59 -7.38 9.81
N GLN A 246 -10.30 -6.30 9.47
CA GLN A 246 -11.72 -6.11 9.79
C GLN A 246 -12.61 -6.70 8.68
N TYR A 247 -12.30 -7.91 8.22
CA TYR A 247 -12.91 -8.51 7.02
C TYR A 247 -14.43 -8.65 7.10
N ASP A 248 -14.94 -8.96 8.28
CA ASP A 248 -16.37 -9.22 8.55
C ASP A 248 -17.14 -7.98 9.05
N ALA A 249 -16.58 -6.77 8.92
CA ALA A 249 -17.26 -5.57 9.37
C ALA A 249 -18.55 -5.33 8.57
N ASP A 250 -19.68 -5.17 9.26
CA ASP A 250 -21.00 -4.97 8.65
C ASP A 250 -21.03 -3.78 7.67
N GLU A 251 -20.20 -2.77 7.93
CA GLU A 251 -20.03 -1.58 7.10
C GLU A 251 -19.51 -1.91 5.69
N ILE A 252 -18.72 -2.97 5.52
CA ILE A 252 -18.10 -3.31 4.23
C ILE A 252 -19.16 -3.65 3.20
N LYS A 253 -20.17 -4.44 3.56
CA LYS A 253 -21.23 -4.85 2.63
C LYS A 253 -21.97 -3.62 2.07
N GLN A 254 -22.45 -2.74 2.94
CA GLN A 254 -23.18 -1.53 2.54
C GLN A 254 -22.27 -0.54 1.79
N ALA A 255 -20.99 -0.46 2.16
CA ALA A 255 -20.01 0.36 1.44
C ALA A 255 -19.74 -0.15 0.03
N VAL A 256 -19.69 -1.46 -0.18
CA VAL A 256 -19.58 -2.06 -1.52
C VAL A 256 -20.83 -1.76 -2.34
N GLU A 257 -22.03 -1.94 -1.78
CA GLU A 257 -23.29 -1.59 -2.46
C GLU A 257 -23.32 -0.09 -2.85
N TYR A 258 -22.82 0.79 -1.97
CA TYR A 258 -22.65 2.21 -2.28
C TYR A 258 -21.68 2.43 -3.46
N LEU A 259 -20.53 1.76 -3.47
CA LEU A 259 -19.54 1.86 -4.54
C LEU A 259 -20.08 1.37 -5.88
N GLU A 260 -20.82 0.27 -5.91
CA GLU A 260 -21.45 -0.23 -7.14
C GLU A 260 -22.51 0.72 -7.67
N LYS A 261 -23.32 1.31 -6.77
CA LYS A 261 -24.36 2.28 -7.14
C LYS A 261 -23.79 3.59 -7.69
N VAL A 262 -22.76 4.13 -7.05
CA VAL A 262 -22.13 5.39 -7.47
C VAL A 262 -21.21 5.18 -8.67
N SER A 263 -20.54 4.03 -8.74
CA SER A 263 -19.69 3.54 -9.84
C SER A 263 -18.40 4.32 -10.09
N ASP A 264 -18.48 5.65 -10.26
CA ASP A 264 -17.36 6.59 -10.50
C ASP A 264 -17.60 7.93 -9.76
N ASP A 265 -16.52 8.65 -9.44
CA ASP A 265 -16.55 10.04 -8.98
C ASP A 265 -15.61 10.89 -9.83
N ARG A 266 -16.11 11.96 -10.45
CA ARG A 266 -15.29 12.83 -11.31
C ARG A 266 -14.33 13.71 -10.53
N ALA A 267 -14.64 14.07 -9.28
CA ALA A 267 -13.84 14.99 -8.50
C ALA A 267 -12.54 14.34 -8.00
N HIS A 268 -12.60 13.06 -7.61
CA HIS A 268 -11.47 12.29 -7.07
C HIS A 268 -11.36 10.94 -7.79
N TYR A 269 -11.39 10.96 -9.12
CA TYR A 269 -11.52 9.76 -9.95
C TYR A 269 -10.39 8.76 -9.71
N TRP A 270 -9.15 9.17 -9.97
CA TRP A 270 -7.99 8.31 -9.86
C TRP A 270 -7.72 7.96 -8.40
N TYR A 271 -7.81 8.95 -7.50
CA TYR A 271 -7.66 8.70 -6.07
C TYR A 271 -8.65 7.65 -5.56
N GLY A 272 -9.92 7.74 -5.97
CA GLY A 272 -10.95 6.78 -5.60
C GLY A 272 -10.70 5.39 -6.18
N HIS A 273 -10.29 5.30 -7.45
CA HIS A 273 -10.01 4.02 -8.11
C HIS A 273 -8.74 3.33 -7.63
N TYR A 274 -7.75 4.09 -7.15
CA TYR A 274 -6.60 3.53 -6.44
C TYR A 274 -7.07 2.66 -5.27
N TYR A 275 -7.89 3.21 -4.37
CA TYR A 275 -8.42 2.43 -3.25
C TYR A 275 -9.48 1.40 -3.64
N ALA A 276 -10.36 1.73 -4.59
CA ALA A 276 -11.44 0.82 -4.97
C ALA A 276 -10.88 -0.47 -5.58
N CYS A 277 -9.78 -0.38 -6.33
CA CYS A 277 -9.12 -1.57 -6.87
C CYS A 277 -8.60 -2.50 -5.76
N HIS A 278 -7.92 -1.95 -4.75
CA HIS A 278 -7.44 -2.72 -3.61
C HIS A 278 -8.58 -3.28 -2.75
N ALA A 279 -9.59 -2.47 -2.46
CA ALA A 279 -10.78 -2.90 -1.72
C ALA A 279 -11.47 -4.08 -2.41
N MET A 280 -11.74 -3.95 -3.72
CA MET A 280 -12.41 -5.00 -4.48
C MET A 280 -11.56 -6.25 -4.62
N ASN A 281 -10.23 -6.11 -4.78
CA ASN A 281 -9.33 -7.26 -4.80
C ASN A 281 -9.37 -8.03 -3.48
N GLN A 282 -9.32 -7.33 -2.34
CA GLN A 282 -9.37 -7.96 -1.02
C GLN A 282 -10.69 -8.71 -0.81
N ILE A 283 -11.82 -8.11 -1.17
CA ILE A 283 -13.13 -8.77 -1.18
C ILE A 283 -13.14 -10.01 -2.10
N GLY A 284 -12.54 -9.91 -3.28
CA GLY A 284 -12.44 -11.01 -4.24
C GLY A 284 -13.77 -11.36 -4.93
N GLY A 285 -13.81 -12.56 -5.51
CA GLY A 285 -15.00 -13.12 -6.16
C GLY A 285 -15.53 -12.29 -7.33
N GLU A 286 -16.84 -12.40 -7.59
CA GLU A 286 -17.49 -11.75 -8.72
C GLU A 286 -17.37 -10.21 -8.69
N LEU A 287 -17.32 -9.61 -7.49
CA LEU A 287 -17.15 -8.17 -7.32
C LEU A 287 -15.78 -7.70 -7.85
N TRP A 288 -14.73 -8.45 -7.51
CA TRP A 288 -13.39 -8.20 -8.01
C TRP A 288 -13.31 -8.37 -9.52
N GLU A 289 -13.82 -9.49 -10.04
CA GLU A 289 -13.80 -9.81 -11.47
C GLU A 289 -14.54 -8.74 -12.30
N LYS A 290 -15.73 -8.32 -11.85
CA LYS A 290 -16.53 -7.28 -12.49
C LYS A 290 -15.82 -5.93 -12.45
N TYR A 291 -15.27 -5.53 -11.29
CA TYR A 291 -14.56 -4.25 -11.16
C TYR A 291 -13.33 -4.21 -12.05
N TYR A 292 -12.46 -5.23 -11.98
CA TYR A 292 -11.22 -5.27 -12.74
C TYR A 292 -11.49 -5.28 -14.24
N LYS A 293 -12.45 -6.10 -14.71
CA LYS A 293 -12.84 -6.11 -16.12
C LYS A 293 -13.29 -4.73 -16.60
N ARG A 294 -14.15 -4.04 -15.83
CA ARG A 294 -14.62 -2.68 -16.17
C ARG A 294 -13.46 -1.69 -16.32
N MET A 295 -12.54 -1.69 -15.35
CA MET A 295 -11.41 -0.76 -15.36
C MET A 295 -10.41 -1.10 -16.46
N ARG A 296 -10.06 -2.37 -16.64
CA ARG A 296 -9.18 -2.83 -17.72
C ARG A 296 -9.74 -2.46 -19.08
N ASP A 297 -10.99 -2.80 -19.36
CA ASP A 297 -11.61 -2.54 -20.67
C ASP A 297 -11.67 -1.02 -20.97
N LYS A 298 -11.92 -0.18 -19.94
CA LYS A 298 -11.85 1.29 -20.08
C LYS A 298 -10.43 1.77 -20.36
N LEU A 299 -9.45 1.35 -19.57
CA LEU A 299 -8.06 1.79 -19.69
C LEU A 299 -7.41 1.36 -21.00
N LEU A 300 -7.78 0.19 -21.54
CA LEU A 300 -7.31 -0.34 -22.82
C LEU A 300 -8.17 0.10 -24.01
N SER A 301 -9.26 0.84 -23.79
CA SER A 301 -10.13 1.27 -24.88
C SER A 301 -9.38 2.16 -25.88
N PRO A 302 -9.66 2.06 -27.19
CA PRO A 302 -8.95 2.83 -28.22
C PRO A 302 -8.95 4.33 -27.92
N GLY A 303 -7.75 4.91 -27.84
CA GLY A 303 -7.56 6.34 -27.59
C GLY A 303 -7.53 6.76 -26.11
N TYR A 304 -7.78 5.83 -25.16
CA TYR A 304 -7.70 6.16 -23.73
C TYR A 304 -6.25 6.22 -23.23
N GLN A 305 -5.43 5.21 -23.55
CA GLN A 305 -3.98 5.32 -23.45
C GLN A 305 -3.43 6.04 -24.68
N LYS A 306 -2.58 7.05 -24.49
CA LYS A 306 -2.02 7.82 -25.60
C LYS A 306 -0.87 7.10 -26.30
N GLY A 307 -0.47 7.65 -27.46
CA GLY A 307 0.62 7.15 -28.27
C GLY A 307 1.96 7.02 -27.53
N ASN A 308 2.23 7.91 -26.57
CA ASN A 308 3.43 7.90 -25.74
C ASN A 308 3.35 6.97 -24.50
N GLY A 309 2.19 6.37 -24.20
CA GLY A 309 2.00 5.48 -23.06
C GLY A 309 1.28 6.08 -21.85
N GLU A 310 1.05 7.40 -21.84
CA GLU A 310 0.37 8.03 -20.70
C GLU A 310 -1.13 7.75 -20.70
N TRP A 311 -1.70 7.71 -19.50
CA TRP A 311 -3.11 7.98 -19.27
C TRP A 311 -3.23 9.40 -18.71
N TYR A 312 -3.90 10.29 -19.44
CA TYR A 312 -4.13 11.65 -18.98
C TYR A 312 -5.44 12.20 -19.53
N ASP A 313 -6.35 12.53 -18.62
CA ASP A 313 -7.57 13.27 -18.86
C ASP A 313 -7.54 14.59 -18.06
N SER A 314 -7.48 15.71 -18.77
CA SER A 314 -7.46 17.06 -18.16
C SER A 314 -8.77 17.44 -17.48
N ARG A 315 -9.82 16.62 -17.59
CA ARG A 315 -11.11 16.82 -16.90
C ARG A 315 -11.16 16.12 -15.55
N LEU A 316 -10.17 15.28 -15.22
CA LEU A 316 -10.11 14.46 -14.02
C LEU A 316 -8.82 14.75 -13.28
N GLU A 317 -8.89 15.48 -12.16
CA GLU A 317 -7.73 15.73 -11.29
C GLU A 317 -6.48 16.30 -12.02
N ALA A 318 -6.69 17.21 -12.98
CA ALA A 318 -5.62 17.76 -13.82
C ALA A 318 -4.48 18.42 -13.04
N ALA A 319 -4.76 18.93 -11.84
CA ALA A 319 -3.78 19.57 -10.96
C ALA A 319 -2.60 18.66 -10.57
N TYR A 320 -2.76 17.33 -10.65
CA TYR A 320 -1.70 16.36 -10.30
C TYR A 320 -0.92 15.83 -11.52
N GLY A 321 -1.36 16.18 -12.73
CA GLY A 321 -0.64 15.89 -13.97
C GLY A 321 -0.68 14.43 -14.43
N ALA A 322 -0.04 14.18 -15.58
CA ALA A 322 -0.10 12.89 -16.28
C ALA A 322 0.64 11.76 -15.57
N SER A 323 1.76 12.04 -14.88
CA SER A 323 2.51 11.00 -14.13
C SER A 323 1.67 10.40 -13.00
N TYR A 324 0.87 11.21 -12.31
CA TYR A 324 -0.06 10.75 -11.28
C TYR A 324 -1.12 9.81 -11.84
N GLN A 325 -1.84 10.25 -12.89
CA GLN A 325 -2.91 9.47 -13.50
C GLN A 325 -2.37 8.16 -14.12
N THR A 326 -1.22 8.24 -14.78
CA THR A 326 -0.55 7.08 -15.39
C THR A 326 -0.09 6.08 -14.34
N ALA A 327 0.50 6.54 -13.23
CA ALA A 327 0.89 5.65 -12.14
C ALA A 327 -0.31 4.92 -11.53
N ILE A 328 -1.43 5.61 -11.30
CA ILE A 328 -2.64 4.97 -10.77
C ILE A 328 -3.23 3.98 -11.77
N ALA A 329 -3.28 4.31 -13.06
CA ALA A 329 -3.72 3.38 -14.10
C ALA A 329 -2.88 2.09 -14.09
N VAL A 330 -1.55 2.21 -13.99
CA VAL A 330 -0.65 1.07 -13.86
C VAL A 330 -0.98 0.28 -12.59
N LEU A 331 -1.10 0.93 -11.43
CA LEU A 331 -1.40 0.27 -10.17
C LEU A 331 -2.70 -0.54 -10.24
N ILE A 332 -3.77 0.02 -10.80
CA ILE A 332 -5.06 -0.66 -10.99
C ILE A 332 -4.90 -1.93 -11.84
N LEU A 333 -4.18 -1.83 -12.97
CA LEU A 333 -3.94 -2.95 -13.88
C LEU A 333 -2.99 -4.01 -13.30
N SER A 334 -2.16 -3.63 -12.34
CA SER A 334 -1.09 -4.48 -11.79
C SER A 334 -1.50 -5.21 -10.51
N VAL A 335 -2.65 -4.91 -9.91
CA VAL A 335 -3.11 -5.60 -8.68
C VAL A 335 -3.09 -7.14 -8.81
N PRO A 336 -3.51 -7.77 -9.93
CA PRO A 336 -3.45 -9.23 -10.08
C PRO A 336 -2.05 -9.85 -10.05
N THR A 337 -0.98 -9.04 -10.09
CA THR A 337 0.40 -9.55 -10.08
C THR A 337 0.89 -9.93 -8.69
N HIS A 338 0.29 -9.39 -7.62
CA HIS A 338 0.64 -9.64 -6.22
C HIS A 338 2.12 -9.35 -5.84
N TYR A 339 2.81 -8.50 -6.61
CA TYR A 339 4.23 -8.18 -6.37
C TYR A 339 4.49 -7.29 -5.16
N LEU A 340 3.57 -6.37 -4.82
CA LEU A 340 3.74 -5.50 -3.66
C LEU A 340 3.26 -6.21 -2.39
N PRO A 341 4.09 -6.28 -1.32
CA PRO A 341 3.70 -6.92 -0.05
C PRO A 341 2.35 -6.44 0.49
N ILE A 342 2.08 -5.12 0.45
CA ILE A 342 0.83 -4.55 0.96
C ILE A 342 -0.42 -4.96 0.16
N TYR A 343 -0.27 -5.58 -1.02
CA TYR A 343 -1.38 -6.06 -1.84
C TYR A 343 -1.62 -7.57 -1.68
N GLN A 344 -0.84 -8.26 -0.85
CA GLN A 344 -1.02 -9.69 -0.60
C GLN A 344 -2.17 -9.93 0.38
N LYS A 345 -2.78 -11.12 0.28
CA LYS A 345 -3.93 -11.57 1.08
C LYS A 345 -3.51 -12.34 2.32
#